data_AF-A0A7X9E442-F1
#
_entry.id   AF-A0A7X9E442-F1
#
_cell.length_a   1.000
_cell.length_b   1.000
_cell.length_c   1.000
_cell.angle_alpha   90.00
_cell.angle_beta   90.00
_cell.angle_gamma   90.00
#
_symmetry.space_group_name_H-M   'P 1'
#
loop_
_entity.id
_entity.type
_entity.pdbx_description
1 polymer ?
#
loop_
_entity_poly.entity_id
_entity_poly.type
_entity_poly.pdbx_seq_one_letter_code
_entity_poly.pdbx_strand_id
1 'polypeptide(L)'
;MWTYDSTAVADTLKEAAGSQDTGWIMHHVLDARELDLTPFGIIHLPQIHLFGMDISITKHVVFMWIAVLLLVLAFIAARKSYQKSLVPRGVTNLLEVLIVFVRDEIAKQTIGHGFEKFLPYLLTVFFFILTCNFLGLIPYGSTATSNISVTATLATISFMVIQIGGIMKNGF
;
A
#
# COMPACT_ATOMS: atom_id res chain seq x y z
N MET A 1 -53.04 22.13 -27.36
CA MET A 1 -53.31 21.96 -25.92
C MET A 1 -52.44 20.79 -25.46
N TRP A 2 -51.24 21.08 -24.92
CA TRP A 2 -50.30 20.05 -24.50
C TRP A 2 -50.64 19.63 -23.06
N THR A 3 -51.18 18.44 -22.86
CA THR A 3 -51.41 17.89 -21.53
C THR A 3 -50.08 17.40 -20.98
N TYR A 4 -49.55 18.08 -19.95
CA TYR A 4 -48.39 17.61 -19.19
C TYR A 4 -48.78 16.28 -18.52
N ASP A 5 -48.15 15.19 -18.95
CA ASP A 5 -48.38 13.87 -18.37
C ASP A 5 -47.71 13.80 -16.99
N SER A 6 -48.46 14.16 -15.96
CA SER A 6 -47.98 14.23 -14.57
C SER A 6 -47.48 12.89 -14.02
N THR A 7 -47.83 11.79 -14.68
CA THR A 7 -47.37 10.42 -14.38
C THR A 7 -45.92 10.19 -14.81
N ALA A 8 -45.50 10.70 -15.97
CA ALA A 8 -44.11 10.60 -16.42
C ALA A 8 -43.16 11.42 -15.53
N VAL A 9 -43.62 12.58 -15.04
CA VAL A 9 -42.86 13.40 -14.08
C VAL A 9 -42.86 12.77 -12.69
N ALA A 10 -43.96 12.13 -12.26
CA ALA A 10 -44.01 11.43 -10.99
C ALA A 10 -43.13 10.16 -10.97
N ASP A 11 -43.06 9.43 -12.09
CA ASP A 11 -42.22 8.22 -12.20
C ASP A 11 -40.73 8.56 -12.23
N THR A 12 -40.32 9.63 -12.93
CA THR A 12 -38.93 10.11 -12.90
C THR A 12 -38.50 10.66 -11.54
N LEU A 13 -39.41 11.28 -10.79
CA LEU A 13 -39.14 11.72 -9.41
C LEU A 13 -39.09 10.54 -8.42
N LYS A 14 -39.86 9.47 -8.65
CA LYS A 14 -39.76 8.22 -7.87
C LYS A 14 -38.47 7.46 -8.14
N GLU A 15 -38.01 7.47 -9.38
CA GLU A 15 -36.73 6.86 -9.77
C GLU A 15 -35.53 7.66 -9.22
N ALA A 16 -35.60 9.00 -9.25
CA ALA A 16 -34.61 9.88 -8.62
C ALA A 16 -34.63 9.86 -7.08
N ALA A 17 -35.78 9.54 -6.46
CA ALA A 17 -35.93 9.37 -5.01
C ALA A 17 -35.64 7.93 -4.52
N GLY A 18 -35.36 7.01 -5.43
CA GLY A 18 -35.01 5.63 -5.14
C GLY A 18 -33.63 5.56 -4.49
N SER A 19 -33.59 5.53 -3.16
CA SER A 19 -32.42 5.26 -2.32
C SER A 19 -31.87 3.83 -2.45
N GLN A 20 -31.97 3.19 -3.63
CA GLN A 20 -31.46 1.85 -3.89
C GLN A 20 -29.98 1.83 -4.31
N ASP A 21 -29.45 2.93 -4.86
CA ASP A 21 -28.05 2.96 -5.33
C ASP A 21 -27.00 2.98 -4.21
N THR A 22 -27.38 3.37 -2.98
CA THR A 22 -26.44 3.40 -1.86
C THR A 22 -26.13 1.99 -1.33
N GLY A 23 -27.03 1.02 -1.49
CA GLY A 23 -26.84 -0.35 -1.00
C GLY A 23 -25.79 -1.13 -1.77
N TRP A 24 -25.75 -0.95 -3.09
CA TRP A 24 -24.76 -1.57 -3.98
C TRP A 24 -23.37 -0.94 -3.81
N ILE A 25 -23.30 0.38 -3.66
CA ILE A 25 -22.05 1.10 -3.37
C ILE A 25 -21.53 0.73 -1.97
N MET A 26 -22.41 0.65 -0.97
CA MET A 26 -22.01 0.26 0.39
C MET A 26 -21.54 -1.18 0.44
N HIS A 27 -22.18 -2.11 -0.28
CA HIS A 27 -21.71 -3.49 -0.39
C HIS A 27 -20.34 -3.55 -1.08
N HIS A 28 -20.12 -2.84 -2.18
CA HIS A 28 -18.82 -2.82 -2.86
C HIS A 28 -17.69 -2.08 -2.10
N VAL A 29 -18.02 -1.10 -1.27
CA VAL A 29 -17.05 -0.44 -0.37
C VAL A 29 -16.73 -1.32 0.84
N LEU A 30 -17.70 -2.10 1.33
CA LEU A 30 -17.52 -3.05 2.43
C LEU A 30 -16.92 -4.40 1.97
N ASP A 31 -17.04 -4.76 0.68
CA ASP A 31 -16.47 -5.94 0.01
C ASP A 31 -14.93 -5.95 0.02
N ALA A 32 -14.28 -4.88 0.47
CA ALA A 32 -12.86 -4.90 0.86
C ALA A 32 -12.52 -5.93 1.96
N ARG A 33 -13.54 -6.56 2.54
CA ARG A 33 -13.48 -7.61 3.57
C ARG A 33 -13.49 -9.05 3.03
N GLU A 34 -13.68 -9.28 1.72
CA GLU A 34 -13.69 -10.63 1.15
C GLU A 34 -12.48 -10.87 0.22
N LEU A 35 -11.81 -12.01 0.43
CA LEU A 35 -10.61 -12.41 -0.32
C LEU A 35 -11.06 -13.32 -1.46
N ASP A 36 -11.57 -12.70 -2.52
CA ASP A 36 -12.03 -13.42 -3.70
C ASP A 36 -10.83 -13.94 -4.51
N LEU A 37 -10.57 -15.25 -4.39
CA LEU A 37 -9.54 -15.99 -5.10
C LEU A 37 -10.23 -16.96 -6.06
N THR A 38 -10.73 -16.47 -7.19
CA THR A 38 -11.13 -17.32 -8.33
C THR A 38 -9.84 -17.77 -9.03
N PRO A 39 -9.37 -19.04 -8.88
CA PRO A 39 -10.13 -20.30 -8.95
C PRO A 39 -10.08 -21.22 -7.70
N PHE A 40 -9.73 -20.72 -6.51
CA PHE A 40 -9.56 -21.51 -5.26
C PHE A 40 -10.64 -21.30 -4.18
N GLY A 41 -11.69 -20.53 -4.45
CA GLY A 41 -12.87 -20.41 -3.56
C GLY A 41 -12.79 -19.26 -2.56
N ILE A 42 -13.92 -18.97 -1.92
CA ILE A 42 -14.09 -17.81 -1.04
C ILE A 42 -13.52 -18.11 0.36
N ILE A 43 -12.34 -17.54 0.58
CA ILE A 43 -11.65 -17.24 1.83
C ILE A 43 -12.45 -16.40 2.85
N HIS A 44 -13.41 -16.90 3.64
CA HIS A 44 -13.96 -16.07 4.73
C HIS A 44 -12.91 -15.87 5.83
N LEU A 45 -12.43 -14.63 6.01
CA LEU A 45 -11.40 -14.34 7.02
C LEU A 45 -12.00 -14.39 8.44
N PRO A 46 -11.33 -15.04 9.41
CA PRO A 46 -11.80 -15.11 10.78
C PRO A 46 -11.77 -13.72 11.44
N GLN A 47 -12.92 -13.30 11.96
CA GLN A 47 -13.06 -12.02 12.65
C GLN A 47 -12.65 -12.15 14.12
N ILE A 48 -11.40 -11.80 14.44
CA ILE A 48 -10.91 -11.76 15.81
C ILE A 48 -11.27 -10.38 16.38
N HIS A 49 -12.35 -10.33 17.16
CA HIS A 49 -12.73 -9.15 17.92
C HIS A 49 -11.95 -9.17 19.24
N LEU A 50 -10.92 -8.34 19.35
CA LEU A 50 -10.12 -8.20 20.56
C LEU A 50 -10.46 -6.85 21.20
N PHE A 51 -10.99 -6.85 22.43
CA PHE A 51 -11.24 -5.63 23.23
C PHE A 51 -12.14 -4.57 22.57
N GLY A 52 -13.14 -4.96 21.76
CA GLY A 52 -14.08 -3.99 21.14
C GLY A 52 -13.50 -3.20 19.96
N MET A 53 -12.31 -3.58 19.46
CA MET A 53 -11.78 -3.14 18.17
C MET A 53 -11.91 -4.27 17.15
N ASP A 54 -12.51 -3.96 16.00
CA ASP A 54 -12.59 -4.87 14.86
C ASP A 54 -11.20 -4.99 14.21
N ILE A 55 -10.36 -5.90 14.71
CA ILE A 55 -9.10 -6.29 14.05
C ILE A 55 -9.43 -7.27 12.92
N SER A 56 -10.28 -6.83 12.00
CA SER A 56 -10.61 -7.61 10.81
C SER A 56 -9.39 -7.57 9.90
N ILE A 57 -8.69 -8.70 9.78
CA ILE A 57 -7.64 -8.87 8.77
C ILE A 57 -8.34 -8.67 7.41
N THR A 58 -7.96 -7.64 6.67
CA THR A 58 -8.51 -7.37 5.33
C THR A 58 -7.60 -7.94 4.26
N LYS A 59 -8.10 -8.07 3.03
CA LYS A 59 -7.30 -8.46 1.85
C LYS A 59 -6.01 -7.62 1.77
N HIS A 60 -6.10 -6.31 2.01
CA HIS A 60 -4.94 -5.42 2.02
C HIS A 60 -3.89 -5.81 3.08
N VAL A 61 -4.30 -6.23 4.28
CA VAL A 61 -3.37 -6.66 5.35
C VAL A 61 -2.62 -7.92 4.96
N VAL A 62 -3.29 -8.89 4.35
CA VAL A 62 -2.66 -10.12 3.85
C VAL A 62 -1.63 -9.80 2.77
N PHE A 63 -1.99 -8.96 1.79
CA PHE A 63 -1.05 -8.53 0.74
C PHE A 63 0.12 -7.70 1.29
N MET A 64 -0.09 -6.91 2.35
CA MET A 64 1.01 -6.24 3.06
C MET A 64 1.98 -7.23 3.71
N TRP A 65 1.48 -8.29 4.35
CA TRP A 65 2.34 -9.33 4.93
C TRP A 65 3.14 -10.07 3.86
N ILE A 66 2.53 -10.37 2.71
CA ILE A 66 3.22 -10.94 1.55
C ILE A 66 4.30 -9.98 1.04
N ALA A 67 4.00 -8.68 0.93
CA ALA A 67 4.97 -7.67 0.50
C ALA A 67 6.17 -7.61 1.45
N VAL A 68 5.93 -7.59 2.77
CA VAL A 68 6.99 -7.59 3.79
C VAL A 68 7.82 -8.87 3.70
N LEU A 69 7.18 -10.03 3.57
CA LEU A 69 7.87 -11.31 3.44
C LEU A 69 8.79 -11.32 2.20
N LEU A 70 8.28 -10.91 1.04
CA LEU A 70 9.06 -10.83 -0.20
C LEU A 70 10.24 -9.86 -0.06
N LEU A 71 10.02 -8.72 0.58
CA LEU A 71 11.06 -7.73 0.82
C LEU A 71 12.15 -8.29 1.74
N VAL A 72 11.78 -8.94 2.85
CA VAL A 72 12.73 -9.61 3.75
C VAL A 72 13.54 -10.67 3.01
N LEU A 73 12.88 -11.51 2.20
CA LEU A 73 13.57 -12.52 1.39
C LEU A 73 14.53 -11.88 0.38
N ALA A 74 14.14 -10.79 -0.27
CA ALA A 74 14.97 -10.06 -1.22
C ALA A 74 16.23 -9.48 -0.54
N PHE A 75 16.10 -8.87 0.62
CA PHE A 75 17.23 -8.34 1.38
C PHE A 75 18.15 -9.45 1.94
N ILE A 76 17.59 -10.58 2.39
CA ILE A 76 18.38 -11.75 2.80
C ILE A 76 19.15 -12.32 1.61
N ALA A 77 18.50 -12.45 0.45
CA ALA A 77 19.14 -12.93 -0.78
C ALA A 77 20.26 -11.97 -1.23
N ALA A 78 20.02 -10.66 -1.17
CA ALA A 78 21.03 -9.65 -1.44
C ALA A 78 22.23 -9.78 -0.50
N ARG A 79 21.98 -9.84 0.82
CA ARG A 79 23.05 -10.01 1.83
C ARG A 79 23.87 -11.28 1.56
N LYS A 80 23.21 -12.41 1.30
CA LYS A 80 23.88 -13.69 1.05
C LYS A 80 24.70 -13.67 -0.24
N SER A 81 24.23 -12.95 -1.26
CA SER A 81 24.96 -12.78 -2.51
C SER A 81 26.21 -11.94 -2.33
N TYR A 82 26.13 -10.83 -1.58
CA TYR A 82 27.31 -10.02 -1.23
C TYR A 82 28.38 -10.82 -0.47
N GLN A 83 27.96 -11.78 0.37
CA GLN A 83 28.88 -12.66 1.10
C GLN A 83 29.53 -13.74 0.22
N LYS A 84 28.89 -14.16 -0.88
CA LYS A 84 29.36 -15.27 -1.72
C LYS A 84 30.20 -14.83 -2.92
N SER A 85 30.01 -13.63 -3.45
CA SER A 85 30.73 -13.17 -4.63
C SER A 85 30.74 -11.64 -4.72
N LEU A 86 31.89 -11.08 -5.11
CA LEU A 86 32.07 -9.64 -5.36
C LEU A 86 31.23 -9.11 -6.54
N VAL A 87 30.76 -10.01 -7.41
CA VAL A 87 29.90 -9.66 -8.56
C VAL A 87 28.55 -10.36 -8.39
N PRO A 88 27.49 -9.64 -7.95
CA PRO A 88 26.14 -10.19 -7.89
C PRO A 88 25.63 -10.47 -9.30
N ARG A 89 24.93 -11.60 -9.47
CA ARG A 89 24.34 -12.01 -10.77
C ARG A 89 22.81 -12.07 -10.67
N GLY A 90 22.13 -11.70 -11.76
CA GLY A 90 20.67 -11.81 -11.88
C GLY A 90 19.89 -10.77 -11.06
N VAL A 91 18.88 -11.22 -10.31
CA VAL A 91 17.98 -10.35 -9.53
C VAL A 91 18.69 -9.53 -8.45
N THR A 92 19.81 -10.03 -7.93
CA THR A 92 20.62 -9.27 -6.97
C THR A 92 21.28 -8.06 -7.62
N ASN A 93 21.72 -8.16 -8.87
CA ASN A 93 22.31 -7.03 -9.59
C ASN A 93 21.27 -5.92 -9.80
N LEU A 94 20.03 -6.29 -10.14
CA LEU A 94 18.93 -5.32 -10.22
C LEU A 94 18.70 -4.63 -8.87
N LEU A 95 18.70 -5.40 -7.77
CA LEU A 95 18.52 -4.87 -6.42
C LEU A 95 19.65 -3.92 -6.04
N GLU A 96 20.91 -4.24 -6.37
CA GLU A 96 22.05 -3.35 -6.16
C GLU A 96 21.91 -2.04 -6.94
N VAL A 97 21.55 -2.10 -8.22
CA VAL A 97 21.31 -0.91 -9.05
C VAL A 97 20.22 -0.03 -8.43
N LEU A 98 19.12 -0.64 -7.94
CA LEU A 98 18.06 0.10 -7.25
C LEU A 98 18.54 0.71 -5.91
N ILE A 99 19.32 -0.01 -5.11
CA ILE A 99 19.91 0.53 -3.87
C ILE A 99 20.81 1.73 -4.18
N VAL A 100 21.70 1.59 -5.17
CA VAL A 100 22.64 2.65 -5.58
C VAL A 100 21.87 3.85 -6.11
N PHE A 101 20.85 3.65 -6.93
CA PHE A 101 19.95 4.71 -7.40
C PHE A 101 19.33 5.47 -6.22
N VAL A 102 18.73 4.75 -5.27
CA VAL A 102 18.12 5.37 -4.09
C VAL A 102 19.14 6.12 -3.24
N ARG A 103 20.37 5.59 -3.13
CA ARG A 103 21.45 6.22 -2.38
C ARG A 103 21.97 7.49 -3.06
N ASP A 104 22.36 7.38 -4.32
CA ASP A 104 23.17 8.38 -5.01
C ASP A 104 22.30 9.40 -5.75
N GLU A 105 21.17 8.99 -6.32
CA GLU A 105 20.25 9.87 -7.06
C GLU A 105 19.16 10.49 -6.20
N ILE A 106 18.74 9.82 -5.11
CA ILE A 106 17.69 10.33 -4.22
C ILE A 106 18.28 10.88 -2.92
N ALA A 107 18.86 10.02 -2.08
CA ALA A 107 19.25 10.40 -0.73
C ALA A 107 20.37 11.45 -0.72
N LYS A 108 21.42 11.22 -1.51
CA LYS A 108 22.57 12.13 -1.58
C LYS A 108 22.21 13.47 -2.24
N GLN A 109 21.37 13.47 -3.28
CA GLN A 109 20.92 14.70 -3.95
C GLN A 109 19.98 15.53 -3.08
N THR A 110 19.11 14.88 -2.29
CA THR A 110 18.07 15.57 -1.51
C THR A 110 18.56 15.99 -0.13
N ILE A 111 19.26 15.12 0.58
CA ILE A 111 19.69 15.37 1.98
C ILE A 111 21.10 15.99 2.02
N GLY A 112 21.96 15.65 1.05
CA GLY A 112 23.35 16.07 1.05
C GLY A 112 24.15 15.42 2.17
N HIS A 113 24.90 16.23 2.94
CA HIS A 113 25.82 15.70 3.94
C HIS A 113 25.09 15.07 5.16
N GLY A 114 25.42 13.81 5.45
CA GLY A 114 24.78 13.02 6.51
C GLY A 114 23.61 12.15 6.07
N PHE A 115 23.39 12.00 4.75
CA PHE A 115 22.33 11.16 4.18
C PHE A 115 22.39 9.69 4.66
N GLU A 116 23.58 9.19 5.00
CA GLU A 116 23.82 7.80 5.43
C GLU A 116 22.94 7.39 6.62
N LYS A 117 22.60 8.33 7.52
CA LYS A 117 21.74 8.06 8.68
C LYS A 117 20.28 7.81 8.29
N PHE A 118 19.82 8.42 7.20
CA PHE A 118 18.44 8.30 6.70
C PHE A 118 18.31 7.22 5.61
N LEU A 119 19.44 6.77 5.06
CA LEU A 119 19.47 5.80 3.97
C LEU A 119 18.74 4.48 4.30
N PRO A 120 18.87 3.87 5.50
CA PRO A 120 18.14 2.64 5.81
C PRO A 120 16.62 2.83 5.81
N TYR A 121 16.15 3.98 6.30
CA TYR A 121 14.73 4.32 6.28
C TYR A 121 14.23 4.52 4.84
N LEU A 122 14.95 5.34 4.07
CA LEU A 122 14.57 5.69 2.70
C LEU A 122 14.55 4.46 1.79
N LEU A 123 15.55 3.57 1.90
CA LEU A 123 15.56 2.29 1.20
C LEU A 123 14.36 1.42 1.58
N THR A 124 14.05 1.30 2.87
CA THR A 124 12.92 0.47 3.33
C THR A 124 11.60 0.97 2.77
N VAL A 125 11.35 2.29 2.86
CA VAL A 125 10.12 2.90 2.34
C VAL A 125 10.02 2.77 0.83
N PHE A 126 11.12 3.01 0.11
CA PHE A 126 11.18 2.88 -1.34
C PHE A 126 10.83 1.46 -1.80
N PHE A 127 11.53 0.45 -1.28
CA PHE A 127 11.29 -0.94 -1.66
C PHE A 127 9.91 -1.42 -1.19
N PHE A 128 9.42 -0.98 -0.04
CA PHE A 128 8.09 -1.33 0.44
C PHE A 128 7.00 -0.84 -0.52
N ILE A 129 7.03 0.45 -0.88
CA ILE A 129 6.07 1.04 -1.82
C ILE A 129 6.19 0.36 -3.19
N LEU A 130 7.42 0.17 -3.68
CA LEU A 130 7.69 -0.49 -4.97
C LEU A 130 7.11 -1.91 -5.01
N THR A 131 7.36 -2.73 -3.99
CA THR A 131 6.84 -4.09 -3.92
C THR A 131 5.31 -4.10 -3.80
N CYS A 132 4.72 -3.23 -2.98
CA CYS A 132 3.26 -3.12 -2.86
C CYS A 132 2.60 -2.75 -4.20
N ASN A 133 3.19 -1.82 -4.94
CA ASN A 133 2.70 -1.41 -6.25
C ASN A 133 2.87 -2.52 -7.30
N PHE A 134 3.99 -3.25 -7.26
CA PHE A 134 4.24 -4.36 -8.19
C PHE A 134 3.29 -5.54 -7.94
N LEU A 135 3.01 -5.86 -6.67
CA LEU A 135 1.99 -6.86 -6.31
C LEU A 135 0.58 -6.44 -6.74
N GLY A 136 0.30 -5.14 -6.73
CA GLY A 136 -0.95 -4.57 -7.22
C GLY A 136 -1.16 -4.69 -8.73
N LEU A 137 -0.09 -4.87 -9.51
CA LEU A 137 -0.16 -5.04 -10.96
C LEU A 137 -0.59 -6.46 -11.37
N ILE A 138 -0.48 -7.43 -10.47
CA ILE A 138 -0.87 -8.83 -10.72
C ILE A 138 -2.40 -8.90 -10.77
N PRO A 139 -3.01 -9.59 -11.76
CA PRO A 139 -4.45 -9.82 -11.76
C PRO A 139 -4.87 -10.48 -10.43
N TYR A 140 -5.96 -10.03 -9.83
CA TYR A 140 -6.44 -10.41 -8.48
C TYR A 140 -5.60 -9.88 -7.29
N GLY A 141 -4.50 -9.19 -7.56
CA GLY A 141 -3.67 -8.50 -6.56
C GLY A 141 -4.40 -7.31 -5.93
N SER A 142 -4.11 -7.05 -4.66
CA SER A 142 -4.57 -5.83 -3.97
C SER A 142 -3.37 -5.01 -3.52
N THR A 143 -3.40 -3.72 -3.83
CA THR A 143 -2.32 -2.79 -3.48
C THR A 143 -2.57 -2.26 -2.06
N ALA A 144 -1.53 -2.26 -1.21
CA ALA A 144 -1.60 -1.59 0.09
C ALA A 144 -1.71 -0.06 -0.05
N THR A 145 -1.17 0.50 -1.14
CA THR A 145 -1.18 1.95 -1.44
C THR A 145 -2.55 2.50 -1.83
N SER A 146 -3.49 1.64 -2.24
CA SER A 146 -4.89 2.00 -2.49
C SER A 146 -5.66 2.31 -1.20
N ASN A 147 -5.14 1.86 -0.04
CA ASN A 147 -5.73 2.15 1.24
C ASN A 147 -5.15 3.46 1.80
N ILE A 148 -6.01 4.47 1.95
CA ILE A 148 -5.62 5.78 2.47
C ILE A 148 -4.99 5.70 3.86
N SER A 149 -5.43 4.77 4.71
CA SER A 149 -4.87 4.58 6.05
C SER A 149 -3.41 4.13 6.00
N VAL A 150 -3.03 3.30 5.03
CA VAL A 150 -1.64 2.85 4.85
C VAL A 150 -0.76 4.01 4.39
N THR A 151 -1.19 4.74 3.37
CA THR A 151 -0.46 5.91 2.85
C THR A 151 -0.35 7.02 3.89
N ALA A 152 -1.41 7.29 4.65
CA ALA A 152 -1.43 8.28 5.73
C ALA A 152 -0.49 7.88 6.88
N THR A 153 -0.43 6.60 7.23
CA THR A 153 0.48 6.08 8.26
C THR A 153 1.94 6.29 7.82
N LEU A 154 2.27 5.93 6.58
CA LEU A 154 3.61 6.08 6.05
C LEU A 154 4.04 7.56 5.92
N ALA A 155 3.11 8.44 5.54
CA ALA A 155 3.33 9.88 5.52
C ALA A 155 3.58 10.43 6.94
N THR A 156 2.81 9.99 7.92
CA THR A 156 2.96 10.40 9.33
C THR A 156 4.31 9.95 9.91
N ILE A 157 4.71 8.70 9.66
CA ILE A 157 6.02 8.19 10.07
C ILE A 157 7.14 9.00 9.41
N SER A 158 7.03 9.26 8.10
CA SER A 158 8.02 10.06 7.37
C SER A 158 8.14 11.46 7.94
N PHE A 159 7.01 12.10 8.24
CA PHE A 159 6.98 13.41 8.88
C PHE A 159 7.69 13.39 10.23
N MET A 160 7.39 12.42 11.10
CA MET A 160 8.06 12.31 12.41
C MET A 160 9.57 12.08 12.26
N VAL A 161 9.99 11.18 11.38
CA VAL A 161 11.43 10.89 11.15
C VAL A 161 12.18 12.14 10.69
N ILE A 162 11.60 12.92 9.78
CA ILE A 162 12.21 14.16 9.26
C ILE A 162 12.28 15.22 10.37
N GLN A 163 11.20 15.43 11.12
CA GLN A 163 11.17 16.45 12.17
C GLN A 163 12.12 16.11 13.31
N ILE A 164 12.13 14.86 13.79
CA ILE A 164 13.06 14.40 14.83
C ILE A 164 14.51 14.51 14.32
N GLY A 165 14.77 14.07 13.09
CA GLY A 165 16.09 14.19 12.47
C GLY A 165 16.58 15.64 12.34
N GLY A 166 15.68 16.57 12.03
CA GLY A 166 15.96 18.01 11.96
C GLY A 166 16.30 18.59 13.33
N ILE A 167 15.48 18.30 14.35
CA ILE A 167 15.69 18.76 15.73
C ILE A 167 17.02 18.23 16.28
N MET A 168 17.34 16.96 16.06
CA MET A 168 18.60 16.36 16.51
C MET A 168 19.84 16.99 15.88
N LYS A 169 19.74 17.52 14.66
CA LYS A 169 20.88 18.10 13.94
C LYS A 169 21.08 19.59 14.24
N ASN A 170 20.01 20.34 14.46
CA ASN A 170 20.05 21.80 14.58
C ASN A 170 19.90 22.30 16.03
N GLY A 171 19.57 21.42 16.99
CA GLY A 171 19.19 21.86 18.34
C GLY A 171 17.80 22.52 18.35
N PHE A 172 17.29 22.78 19.55
CA PHE A 172 16.09 23.61 19.74
C PHE A 172 16.39 25.08 19.51
#